data_AF-X1JZI7-F1
#
_entry.id   AF-X1JZI7-F1
#
_cell.length_a   1.000
_cell.length_b   1.000
_cell.length_c   1.000
_cell.angle_alpha   90.00
_cell.angle_beta   90.00
_cell.angle_gamma   90.00
#
_symmetry.space_group_name_H-M   'P 1'
#
loop_
_entity.id
_entity.type
_entity.pdbx_description
1 polymer ?
#
loop_
_entity_poly.entity_id
_entity_poly.type
_entity_poly.pdbx_seq_one_letter_code
_entity_poly.pdbx_strand_id
1 'polypeptide(L)'
;IERSDKILSFLKAKTTYFKILEKINNLTQQFQLITILTAQVAPNFIEEAVIKEFPVGIQYLNHFFSEILYLRYKESDMVYVHLVNSHFLPERKLLYTITKRGIEDYKV
;
A
#
# COMPACT_ATOMS: atom_id res chain seq x y z
N ILE A 1 0.55 26.13 -3.17
CA ILE A 1 1.16 26.07 -4.52
C ILE A 1 0.88 24.68 -5.08
N GLU A 2 -0.23 24.53 -5.80
CA GLU A 2 -0.50 23.31 -6.56
C GLU A 2 0.57 23.15 -7.63
N ARG A 3 1.45 22.16 -7.48
CA ARG A 3 2.28 21.66 -8.58
C ARG A 3 1.43 20.71 -9.42
N SER A 4 0.38 21.25 -10.02
CA SER A 4 -0.33 20.60 -11.11
C SER A 4 0.48 20.87 -12.37
N ASP A 5 1.18 19.86 -12.89
CA ASP A 5 1.63 19.89 -14.28
C ASP A 5 0.42 20.23 -15.16
N LYS A 6 0.38 21.45 -15.71
CA LYS A 6 -0.75 22.05 -16.45
C LYS A 6 -1.14 21.29 -17.75
N ILE A 7 -0.60 20.09 -17.99
CA ILE A 7 -0.68 19.38 -19.26
C ILE A 7 -1.35 17.98 -19.13
N LEU A 8 -1.47 17.42 -17.93
CA LEU A 8 -2.09 16.12 -17.73
C LEU A 8 -3.49 16.25 -17.16
N SER A 9 -4.51 16.00 -17.99
CA SER A 9 -5.87 15.86 -17.49
C SER A 9 -5.94 14.70 -16.51
N PHE A 10 -6.67 14.89 -15.40
CA PHE A 10 -6.92 13.85 -14.40
C PHE A 10 -7.33 12.51 -15.05
N LEU A 11 -8.17 12.57 -16.09
CA LEU A 11 -8.59 11.41 -16.87
C LEU A 11 -7.41 10.68 -17.53
N LYS A 12 -6.45 11.40 -18.13
CA LYS A 12 -5.28 10.79 -18.75
C LYS A 12 -4.38 10.13 -17.71
N ALA A 13 -4.19 10.76 -16.55
CA ALA A 13 -3.43 10.18 -15.44
C ALA A 13 -4.10 8.89 -14.93
N LYS A 14 -5.41 8.93 -14.69
CA LYS A 14 -6.20 7.75 -14.28
C LYS A 14 -6.08 6.61 -15.30
N THR A 15 -6.33 6.87 -16.58
CA THR A 15 -6.26 5.84 -17.64
C THR A 15 -4.87 5.24 -17.76
N THR A 16 -3.81 6.06 -17.64
CA THR A 16 -2.43 5.57 -17.66
C THR A 16 -2.15 4.69 -16.45
N TYR A 17 -2.59 5.11 -15.26
CA TYR A 17 -2.45 4.35 -14.03
C TYR A 17 -3.10 2.96 -14.13
N PHE A 18 -4.33 2.87 -14.66
CA PHE A 18 -5.00 1.59 -14.89
C PHE A 18 -4.26 0.68 -15.86
N LYS A 19 -3.79 1.22 -16.99
CA LYS A 19 -3.00 0.44 -17.96
C LYS A 19 -1.71 -0.11 -17.36
N ILE A 20 -1.10 0.62 -16.42
CA ILE A 20 0.07 0.15 -15.69
C ILE A 20 -0.30 -1.01 -14.77
N LEU A 21 -1.35 -0.86 -13.95
CA LEU A 21 -1.81 -1.92 -13.04
C LEU A 21 -2.21 -3.18 -13.80
N GLU A 22 -2.91 -3.05 -14.92
CA GLU A 22 -3.31 -4.17 -15.78
C GLU A 22 -2.09 -4.92 -16.34
N LYS A 23 -1.09 -4.18 -16.84
CA LYS A 23 0.17 -4.79 -17.30
C LYS A 23 0.89 -5.54 -16.18
N ILE A 24 0.97 -4.94 -14.99
CA ILE A 24 1.59 -5.57 -13.82
C ILE A 24 0.85 -6.87 -13.46
N ASN A 25 -0.49 -6.84 -13.40
CA ASN A 25 -1.29 -8.02 -13.10
C ASN A 25 -1.08 -9.13 -14.15
N ASN A 26 -1.10 -8.77 -15.44
CA ASN A 26 -0.90 -9.73 -16.53
C ASN A 26 0.49 -10.39 -16.44
N LEU A 27 1.55 -9.62 -16.19
CA LEU A 27 2.89 -10.17 -15.96
C LEU A 27 2.94 -11.08 -14.74
N THR A 28 2.27 -10.67 -13.65
CA THR A 28 2.20 -11.44 -12.40
C THR A 28 1.58 -12.82 -12.65
N GLN A 29 0.45 -12.86 -13.35
CA GLN A 29 -0.26 -14.10 -13.64
C GLN A 29 0.47 -14.96 -14.68
N GLN A 30 0.96 -14.36 -15.76
CA GLN A 30 1.62 -15.08 -16.85
C GLN A 30 2.90 -15.78 -16.38
N PHE A 31 3.66 -15.14 -15.50
CA PHE A 31 4.95 -15.66 -15.04
C PHE A 31 4.92 -16.18 -13.60
N GLN A 32 3.72 -16.31 -13.00
CA GLN A 32 3.52 -16.82 -11.64
C GLN A 32 4.38 -16.07 -10.59
N LEU A 33 4.42 -14.75 -10.69
CA LEU A 33 5.26 -13.91 -9.83
C LEU A 33 4.54 -13.54 -8.54
N ILE A 34 5.33 -13.25 -7.51
CA ILE A 34 4.88 -12.47 -6.36
C ILE A 34 5.23 -11.01 -6.63
N THR A 35 4.20 -10.18 -6.78
CA THR A 35 4.36 -8.75 -7.05
C THR A 35 4.09 -7.94 -5.80
N ILE A 36 5.06 -7.13 -5.39
CA ILE A 36 4.95 -6.21 -4.27
C ILE A 36 5.09 -4.79 -4.79
N LEU A 37 4.11 -3.93 -4.49
CA LEU A 37 4.17 -2.51 -4.79
C LEU A 37 4.11 -1.69 -3.51
N THR A 38 4.76 -0.53 -3.52
CA THR A 38 4.65 0.49 -2.47
C THR A 38 3.72 1.60 -2.93
N ALA A 39 2.82 2.05 -2.05
CA ALA A 39 1.94 3.18 -2.30
C ALA A 39 2.17 4.28 -1.25
N GLN A 40 2.06 5.54 -1.68
CA GLN A 40 1.94 6.66 -0.76
C GLN A 40 0.56 6.65 -0.11
N VAL A 41 0.48 7.20 1.11
CA VAL A 41 -0.78 7.31 1.85
C VAL A 41 -1.27 8.76 1.89
N ALA A 42 -2.58 8.93 1.96
CA ALA A 42 -3.26 10.21 2.19
C ALA A 42 -4.08 10.14 3.49
N PRO A 43 -4.31 11.28 4.16
CA PRO A 43 -5.12 11.31 5.38
C PRO A 43 -6.52 10.71 5.15
N ASN A 44 -6.94 9.90 6.10
CA ASN A 44 -8.30 9.41 6.22
C ASN A 44 -9.10 10.39 7.09
N PHE A 45 -10.06 11.07 6.49
CA PHE A 45 -10.89 12.08 7.16
C PHE A 45 -12.06 11.49 7.96
N ILE A 46 -12.17 10.15 8.07
CA ILE A 46 -13.15 9.50 8.93
C ILE A 46 -12.68 9.61 10.39
N GLU A 47 -13.44 10.33 11.21
CA GLU A 47 -13.09 10.67 12.60
C GLU A 47 -12.82 9.43 13.47
N GLU A 48 -13.60 8.37 13.29
CA GLU A 48 -13.52 7.15 14.10
C GLU A 48 -12.60 6.05 13.53
N ALA A 49 -11.93 6.31 12.41
CA ALA A 49 -11.15 5.26 11.75
C ALA A 49 -9.94 4.81 12.57
N VAL A 50 -9.74 3.49 12.66
CA VAL A 50 -8.61 2.83 13.32
C VAL A 50 -7.28 3.14 12.60
N ILE A 51 -7.33 3.26 11.27
CA ILE A 51 -6.20 3.69 10.43
C ILE A 51 -6.51 5.09 9.93
N LYS A 52 -5.63 6.05 10.22
CA LYS A 52 -5.79 7.46 9.90
C LYS A 52 -5.28 7.83 8.51
N GLU A 53 -4.86 6.86 7.73
CA GLU A 53 -4.35 7.04 6.38
C GLU A 53 -4.82 5.91 5.46
N PHE A 54 -5.03 6.22 4.19
CA PHE A 54 -5.32 5.25 3.14
C PHE A 54 -4.32 5.36 1.99
N PRO A 55 -3.98 4.26 1.29
CA PRO A 55 -3.15 4.37 0.11
C PRO A 55 -3.89 5.17 -0.97
N VAL A 56 -3.14 6.03 -1.65
CA VAL A 56 -3.67 6.84 -2.75
C VAL A 56 -4.20 5.92 -3.85
N GLY A 57 -5.47 6.09 -4.22
CA GLY A 57 -6.11 5.24 -5.23
C GLY A 57 -6.56 3.87 -4.71
N ILE A 58 -6.80 3.71 -3.39
CA ILE A 58 -7.28 2.46 -2.76
C ILE A 58 -8.42 1.77 -3.53
N GLN A 59 -9.40 2.55 -4.02
CA GLN A 59 -10.53 2.04 -4.79
C GLN A 59 -10.12 1.29 -6.06
N TYR A 60 -8.97 1.61 -6.63
CA TYR A 60 -8.42 0.95 -7.80
C TYR A 60 -7.52 -0.22 -7.39
N LEU A 61 -6.66 -0.01 -6.39
CA LEU A 61 -5.73 -1.02 -5.89
C LEU A 61 -6.45 -2.28 -5.39
N ASN A 62 -7.59 -2.12 -4.71
CA ASN A 62 -8.40 -3.24 -4.20
C ASN A 62 -8.87 -4.22 -5.30
N HIS A 63 -8.90 -3.80 -6.57
CA HIS A 63 -9.26 -4.70 -7.67
C HIS A 63 -8.08 -5.54 -8.20
N PHE A 64 -6.84 -5.13 -7.95
CA PHE A 64 -5.65 -5.77 -8.51
C PHE A 64 -4.81 -6.51 -7.47
N PHE A 65 -4.95 -6.19 -6.18
CA PHE A 65 -4.13 -6.75 -5.11
C PHE A 65 -4.97 -7.53 -4.12
N SER A 66 -4.47 -8.72 -3.74
CA SER A 66 -5.09 -9.58 -2.73
C SER A 66 -4.77 -9.17 -1.30
N GLU A 67 -3.60 -8.56 -1.09
CA GLU A 67 -3.08 -8.24 0.23
C GLU A 67 -2.69 -6.76 0.30
N ILE A 68 -3.09 -6.09 1.38
CA ILE A 68 -2.69 -4.71 1.68
C ILE A 68 -2.06 -4.66 3.07
N LEU A 69 -0.76 -4.35 3.06
CA LEU A 69 0.04 -4.17 4.26
C LEU A 69 0.24 -2.67 4.53
N TYR A 70 -0.23 -2.22 5.68
CA TYR A 70 0.00 -0.87 6.17
C TYR A 70 1.19 -0.86 7.14
N LEU A 71 2.23 -0.11 6.80
CA LEU A 71 3.44 0.02 7.60
C LEU A 71 3.39 1.33 8.39
N ARG A 72 3.64 1.28 9.69
CA ARG A 72 3.70 2.48 10.53
C ARG A 72 4.89 2.45 11.47
N TYR A 73 5.57 3.59 11.51
CA TYR A 73 6.56 3.92 12.54
C TYR A 73 5.85 4.51 13.74
N LYS A 74 6.02 3.89 14.90
CA LYS A 74 5.69 4.49 16.20
C LYS A 74 6.97 5.08 16.80
N GLU A 75 6.82 6.07 17.67
CA GLU A 75 7.94 6.61 18.44
C GLU A 75 8.70 5.48 19.17
N SER A 76 10.03 5.61 19.29
CA SER A 76 10.93 4.63 19.93
C SER A 76 11.25 3.35 19.13
N ASP A 77 11.49 3.44 17.82
CA ASP A 77 11.90 2.35 16.91
C ASP A 77 10.94 1.14 16.83
N MET A 78 9.74 1.25 17.40
CA MET A 78 8.68 0.27 17.23
C MET A 78 8.00 0.48 15.89
N VAL A 79 8.25 -0.44 14.96
CA VAL A 79 7.57 -0.47 13.67
C VAL A 79 6.55 -1.60 13.69
N TYR A 80 5.36 -1.34 13.17
CA TYR A 80 4.36 -2.39 12.99
C TYR A 80 3.88 -2.46 11.55
N VAL A 81 3.62 -3.70 11.12
CA VAL A 81 2.88 -3.99 9.91
C VAL A 81 1.46 -4.39 10.30
N HIS A 82 0.50 -3.86 9.58
CA HIS A 82 -0.91 -4.18 9.75
C HIS A 82 -1.45 -4.75 8.44
N LEU A 83 -1.94 -5.98 8.46
CA LEU A 83 -2.65 -6.57 7.34
C LEU A 83 -4.08 -6.03 7.33
N VAL A 84 -4.35 -5.04 6.47
CA VAL A 84 -5.61 -4.28 6.46
C VAL A 84 -6.66 -4.93 5.57
N ASN A 85 -6.20 -5.56 4.48
CA ASN A 85 -7.07 -6.26 3.55
C ASN A 85 -6.35 -7.52 3.09
N SER A 86 -7.05 -8.64 3.15
CA SER A 86 -6.56 -9.94 2.74
C SER A 86 -7.72 -10.76 2.22
N HIS A 87 -7.49 -11.53 1.17
CA HIS A 87 -8.50 -12.49 0.70
C HIS A 87 -8.64 -13.70 1.62
N PHE A 88 -7.60 -14.06 2.38
CA PHE A 88 -7.54 -15.34 3.10
C PHE A 88 -7.23 -15.22 4.59
N LEU A 89 -6.57 -14.15 5.01
CA LEU A 89 -6.08 -14.02 6.37
C LEU A 89 -6.93 -13.01 7.16
N PRO A 90 -7.11 -13.23 8.48
CA PRO A 90 -7.73 -12.22 9.31
C PRO A 90 -6.83 -10.99 9.45
N GLU A 91 -7.45 -9.83 9.69
CA GLU A 91 -6.74 -8.60 10.04
C GLU A 91 -5.82 -8.85 11.24
N ARG A 92 -4.53 -8.49 11.10
CA ARG A 92 -3.52 -8.73 12.14
C ARG A 92 -2.43 -7.67 12.12
N LYS A 93 -2.00 -7.28 13.33
CA LYS A 93 -0.83 -6.41 13.55
C LYS A 93 0.36 -7.24 14.04
N LEU A 94 1.53 -6.97 13.47
CA LEU A 94 2.79 -7.59 13.86
C LEU A 94 3.85 -6.52 14.06
N LEU A 95 4.63 -6.65 15.13
CA LEU A 95 5.78 -5.80 15.38
C LEU A 95 6.99 -6.33 14.60
N TYR A 96 7.79 -5.43 14.07
CA TYR A 96 9.07 -5.74 13.45
C TYR A 96 10.09 -4.65 13.77
N THR A 97 11.37 -4.93 13.51
CA THR A 97 12.44 -3.94 13.60
C THR A 97 13.22 -3.88 12.30
N ILE A 98 13.83 -2.72 12.02
CA ILE A 98 14.71 -2.53 10.86
C ILE A 98 16.13 -2.37 11.40
N THR A 99 16.99 -3.32 11.07
CA THR A 99 18.41 -3.32 11.47
C THR A 99 19.30 -3.07 10.26
N LYS A 100 20.62 -3.03 10.49
CA LYS A 100 21.62 -3.01 9.41
C LYS A 100 21.57 -4.24 8.50
N ARG A 101 20.90 -5.31 8.93
CA ARG A 101 20.74 -6.56 8.16
C ARG A 101 19.41 -6.64 7.40
N GLY A 102 18.51 -5.68 7.61
CA GLY A 102 17.18 -5.66 6.99
C GLY A 102 16.05 -5.72 8.01
N ILE A 103 14.94 -6.36 7.63
CA ILE A 103 13.76 -6.54 8.49
C ILE A 103 14.01 -7.75 9.38
N GLU A 104 13.87 -7.58 10.69
CA GLU A 104 14.00 -8.63 11.70
C GLU A 104 12.76 -8.66 12.59
N ASP A 105 12.53 -9.81 13.23
CA ASP A 105 11.49 -9.94 14.25
C ASP A 105 11.76 -8.97 15.41
N TYR A 106 10.70 -8.35 15.91
CA TYR A 106 10.81 -7.55 17.12
C TYR A 106 11.15 -8.48 18.28
N LYS A 107 12.29 -8.23 18.96
CA LYS A 107 12.76 -9.05 20.09
C LYS A 107 11.62 -9.23 21.10
N VAL A 108 11.18 -10.48 21.27
CA VAL A 108 10.27 -10.90 22.36
C VAL A 108 11.07 -11.11 23.63
#